data_AF-A0A438MHD6-F1
#
_entry.id   AF-A0A438MHD6-F1
#
_cell.length_a   1.000
_cell.length_b   1.000
_cell.length_c   1.000
_cell.angle_alpha   90.00
_cell.angle_beta   90.00
_cell.angle_gamma   90.00
#
_symmetry.space_group_name_H-M   'P 1'
#
loop_
_entity.id
_entity.type
_entity.pdbx_description
1 polymer ?
#
loop_
_entity_poly.entity_id
_entity_poly.type
_entity_poly.pdbx_seq_one_letter_code
_entity_poly.pdbx_strand_id
1 'polypeptide(L)'
;MEIFILAFFALGYLVLAGGDIGVGMTLPYLGRSGAERREVIAAIAPFFLGNEVWLVATAGVLAGLFPELEGELLSGNYVLVVALLLSWIVRDMGLWLRGRVPGWRWAGFWDGATVAGSWGLALSWGLLLSHVLLGIQGPIALLPALVVAALFATHGLTFAALRLRGVLRERAAVLSGGAGEGRTYALTAAALAAVGVLAGLRLPLHPGTAGSLLVPVILVLIPLLVAAQGWVWWTFRHRVTGPSYL
;
A
#
# COMPACT_ATOMS: atom_id res chain seq x y z
N MET A 1 -12.23 21.87 -4.77
CA MET A 1 -12.41 20.59 -5.53
C MET A 1 -11.11 19.78 -5.47
N GLU A 2 -9.99 20.43 -5.73
CA GLU A 2 -8.59 19.99 -5.70
C GLU A 2 -8.22 19.20 -4.44
N ILE A 3 -8.60 19.68 -3.26
CA ILE A 3 -8.33 18.99 -1.98
C ILE A 3 -8.98 17.60 -1.95
N PHE A 4 -10.22 17.49 -2.44
CA PHE A 4 -10.92 16.21 -2.51
C PHE A 4 -10.27 15.27 -3.53
N ILE A 5 -9.71 15.80 -4.62
CA ILE A 5 -8.97 15.00 -5.61
C ILE A 5 -7.71 14.42 -4.96
N LEU A 6 -6.91 15.26 -4.28
CA LEU A 6 -5.71 14.80 -3.58
C LEU A 6 -6.05 13.75 -2.51
N ALA A 7 -7.08 14.03 -1.68
CA ALA A 7 -7.55 13.09 -0.68
C ALA A 7 -8.04 11.77 -1.32
N PHE A 8 -8.80 11.84 -2.42
CA PHE A 8 -9.29 10.65 -3.11
C PHE A 8 -8.16 9.71 -3.53
N PHE A 9 -7.12 10.24 -4.19
CA PHE A 9 -5.98 9.42 -4.61
C PHE A 9 -5.12 8.96 -3.43
N ALA A 10 -4.81 9.85 -2.49
CA ALA A 10 -3.93 9.52 -1.36
C ALA A 10 -4.56 8.48 -0.42
N LEU A 11 -5.85 8.64 -0.10
CA LEU A 11 -6.58 7.70 0.75
C LEU A 11 -6.84 6.38 0.02
N GLY A 12 -7.14 6.44 -1.28
CA GLY A 12 -7.28 5.25 -2.12
C GLY A 12 -6.00 4.43 -2.15
N TYR A 13 -4.84 5.08 -2.32
CA TYR A 13 -3.52 4.42 -2.21
C TYR A 13 -3.31 3.78 -0.84
N LEU A 14 -3.49 4.54 0.25
CA LEU A 14 -3.25 4.01 1.62
C LEU A 14 -4.07 2.77 1.90
N VAL A 15 -5.34 2.73 1.48
CA VAL A 15 -6.22 1.57 1.66
C VAL A 15 -5.82 0.43 0.72
N LEU A 16 -5.72 0.71 -0.59
CA LEU A 16 -5.52 -0.33 -1.59
C LEU A 16 -4.14 -0.96 -1.47
N ALA A 17 -3.09 -0.14 -1.56
CA ALA A 17 -1.69 -0.59 -1.47
C ALA A 17 -1.36 -1.08 -0.06
N GLY A 18 -2.02 -0.54 0.97
CA GLY A 18 -1.84 -1.00 2.34
C GLY A 18 -2.09 -2.49 2.52
N GLY A 19 -2.99 -3.08 1.72
CA GLY A 19 -3.27 -4.51 1.73
C GLY A 19 -2.07 -5.33 1.24
N ASP A 20 -1.57 -5.05 0.04
CA ASP A 20 -0.44 -5.79 -0.54
C ASP A 20 0.91 -5.48 0.12
N ILE A 21 1.12 -4.26 0.65
CA ILE A 21 2.26 -3.96 1.52
C ILE A 21 2.19 -4.83 2.78
N GLY A 22 1.03 -4.89 3.44
CA GLY A 22 0.84 -5.71 4.64
C GLY A 22 1.04 -7.22 4.40
N VAL A 23 0.59 -7.73 3.25
CA VAL A 23 0.86 -9.13 2.85
C VAL A 23 2.36 -9.36 2.67
N GLY A 24 3.06 -8.43 2.00
CA GLY A 24 4.51 -8.51 1.83
C GLY A 24 5.27 -8.50 3.17
N MET A 25 4.85 -7.66 4.12
CA MET A 25 5.44 -7.62 5.47
C MET A 25 5.28 -8.95 6.22
N THR A 26 4.13 -9.61 6.05
CA THR A 26 3.74 -10.81 6.79
C THR A 26 4.00 -12.11 6.02
N LEU A 27 4.67 -12.04 4.86
CA LEU A 27 4.97 -13.18 3.99
C LEU A 27 5.61 -14.38 4.72
N PRO A 28 6.60 -14.23 5.64
CA PRO A 28 7.21 -15.36 6.35
C PRO A 28 6.26 -16.04 7.35
N TYR A 29 5.28 -15.29 7.86
CA TYR A 29 4.25 -15.81 8.76
C TYR A 29 3.17 -16.57 7.97
N LEU A 30 2.70 -15.97 6.88
CA LEU A 30 1.67 -16.56 6.01
C LEU A 30 2.17 -17.82 5.33
N GLY A 31 3.32 -17.75 4.64
CA GLY A 31 3.93 -18.86 3.94
C GLY A 31 5.19 -19.36 4.64
N ARG A 32 5.19 -20.62 5.04
CA ARG A 32 6.31 -21.30 5.70
C ARG A 32 7.17 -22.10 4.71
N SER A 33 6.59 -22.56 3.61
CA SER A 33 7.32 -23.20 2.49
C SER A 33 7.44 -22.27 1.27
N GLY A 34 8.34 -22.59 0.34
CA GLY A 34 8.47 -21.83 -0.92
C GLY A 34 7.22 -21.88 -1.81
N ALA A 35 6.47 -22.98 -1.75
CA ALA A 35 5.19 -23.13 -2.46
C ALA A 35 4.09 -22.28 -1.80
N GLU A 36 3.99 -22.33 -0.47
CA GLU A 36 3.06 -21.49 0.28
C GLU A 36 3.33 -19.99 0.07
N ARG A 37 4.61 -19.55 0.11
CA ARG A 37 4.98 -18.15 -0.18
C ARG A 37 4.60 -17.73 -1.60
N ARG A 38 4.72 -18.64 -2.58
CA ARG A 38 4.29 -18.39 -3.96
C ARG A 38 2.78 -18.16 -4.04
N GLU A 39 2.00 -18.95 -3.32
CA GLU A 39 0.54 -18.80 -3.28
C GLU A 39 0.11 -17.50 -2.57
N VAL A 40 0.81 -17.11 -1.50
CA VAL A 40 0.60 -15.81 -0.85
C VAL A 40 0.87 -14.64 -1.79
N ILE A 41 1.98 -14.68 -2.55
CA ILE A 41 2.30 -13.65 -3.54
C ILE A 41 1.28 -13.64 -4.69
N ALA A 42 0.83 -14.81 -5.14
CA ALA A 42 -0.21 -14.94 -6.16
C ALA A 42 -1.53 -14.27 -5.77
N ALA A 43 -1.84 -14.16 -4.47
CA ALA A 43 -3.04 -13.47 -3.99
C ALA A 43 -3.00 -11.95 -4.15
N ILE A 44 -1.82 -11.32 -4.19
CA ILE A 44 -1.66 -9.87 -4.38
C ILE A 44 -1.27 -9.48 -5.82
N ALA A 45 -0.70 -10.43 -6.57
CA ALA A 45 -0.19 -10.25 -7.93
C ALA A 45 -1.12 -9.47 -8.89
N PRO A 46 -2.44 -9.72 -8.94
CA PRO A 46 -3.31 -8.99 -9.85
C PRO A 46 -3.62 -7.54 -9.43
N PHE A 47 -3.32 -7.18 -8.19
CA PHE A 47 -3.78 -5.95 -7.56
C PHE A 47 -2.66 -4.93 -7.37
N PHE A 48 -1.46 -5.37 -6.98
CA PHE A 48 -0.43 -4.46 -6.44
C PHE A 48 -0.04 -3.35 -7.43
N LEU A 49 0.18 -3.68 -8.72
CA LEU A 49 0.53 -2.68 -9.72
C LEU A 49 -0.59 -1.66 -9.93
N GLY A 50 -1.85 -2.11 -9.92
CA GLY A 50 -3.01 -1.22 -9.99
C GLY A 50 -3.09 -0.30 -8.77
N ASN A 51 -2.80 -0.83 -7.58
CA ASN A 51 -2.78 -0.07 -6.34
C ASN A 51 -1.66 0.99 -6.32
N GLU A 52 -0.50 0.70 -6.93
CA GLU A 52 0.61 1.63 -7.08
C GLU A 52 0.30 2.82 -7.99
N VAL A 53 -0.57 2.65 -8.99
CA VAL A 53 -1.03 3.77 -9.84
C VAL A 53 -1.69 4.88 -8.99
N TRP A 54 -2.33 4.53 -7.88
CA TRP A 54 -2.92 5.53 -6.98
C TRP A 54 -1.85 6.41 -6.31
N LEU A 55 -0.66 5.87 -6.01
CA LEU A 55 0.45 6.66 -5.49
C LEU A 55 1.02 7.57 -6.58
N VAL A 56 1.20 7.06 -7.80
CA VAL A 56 1.67 7.86 -8.94
C VAL A 56 0.70 9.00 -9.22
N ALA A 57 -0.60 8.74 -9.21
CA ALA A 57 -1.64 9.75 -9.36
C ALA A 57 -1.61 10.76 -8.19
N THR A 58 -1.43 10.31 -6.96
CA THR A 58 -1.27 11.18 -5.79
C THR A 58 -0.08 12.12 -5.96
N ALA A 59 1.08 11.61 -6.36
CA ALA A 59 2.28 12.40 -6.60
C ALA A 59 2.09 13.41 -7.74
N GLY A 60 1.46 13.01 -8.85
CA GLY A 60 1.14 13.91 -9.96
C GLY A 60 0.14 15.01 -9.59
N VAL A 61 -0.89 14.68 -8.80
CA VAL A 61 -1.84 15.64 -8.25
C VAL A 61 -1.15 16.59 -7.28
N LEU A 62 -0.27 16.09 -6.41
CA LEU A 62 0.49 16.89 -5.46
C LEU A 62 1.37 17.90 -6.20
N ALA A 63 2.18 17.45 -7.16
CA ALA A 63 3.05 18.31 -7.94
C ALA A 63 2.28 19.31 -8.84
N GLY A 64 1.16 18.89 -9.42
CA GLY A 64 0.39 19.71 -10.35
C GLY A 64 -0.56 20.70 -9.67
N LEU A 65 -1.28 20.27 -8.64
CA LEU A 65 -2.31 21.08 -7.97
C LEU A 65 -1.82 21.73 -6.67
N PHE A 66 -0.73 21.25 -6.05
CA PHE A 66 -0.24 21.73 -4.75
C PHE A 66 1.29 21.87 -4.74
N PRO A 67 1.90 22.68 -5.62
CA PRO A 67 3.35 22.75 -5.79
C PRO A 67 4.11 23.25 -4.54
N GLU A 68 3.52 24.16 -3.75
CA GLU A 68 4.13 24.62 -2.49
C GLU A 68 4.23 23.47 -1.47
N LEU A 69 3.11 22.76 -1.29
CA LEU A 69 3.03 21.59 -0.42
C LEU A 69 3.96 20.46 -0.86
N GLU A 70 4.06 20.22 -2.17
CA GLU A 70 4.99 19.27 -2.76
C GLU A 70 6.44 19.61 -2.38
N GLY A 71 6.83 20.86 -2.59
CA GLY A 71 8.17 21.35 -2.25
C GLY A 71 8.49 21.22 -0.76
N GLU A 72 7.55 21.58 0.12
CA GLU A 72 7.71 21.44 1.57
C GLU A 72 7.84 19.97 2.00
N LEU A 73 6.98 19.09 1.49
CA LEU A 73 7.00 17.67 1.85
C LEU A 73 8.28 16.99 1.35
N LEU A 74 8.72 17.24 0.12
CA LEU A 74 9.92 16.63 -0.42
C LEU A 74 11.19 17.18 0.23
N SER A 75 11.32 18.49 0.36
CA SER A 75 12.53 19.10 0.96
C SER A 75 12.64 18.80 2.45
N GLY A 76 11.52 18.85 3.19
CA GLY A 76 11.46 18.57 4.62
C GLY A 76 11.60 17.09 4.97
N ASN A 77 11.39 16.18 4.02
CA ASN A 77 11.42 14.73 4.27
C ASN A 77 12.29 13.97 3.25
N TYR A 78 13.28 14.62 2.65
CA TYR A 78 14.04 14.08 1.51
C TYR A 78 14.57 12.66 1.75
N VAL A 79 15.26 12.44 2.87
CA VAL A 79 15.82 11.13 3.24
C VAL A 79 14.73 10.07 3.35
N LEU A 80 13.58 10.44 3.90
CA LEU A 80 12.46 9.54 4.10
C LEU A 80 11.76 9.19 2.79
N VAL A 81 11.59 10.17 1.90
CA VAL A 81 11.04 9.94 0.56
C VAL A 81 11.98 9.05 -0.25
N VAL A 82 13.29 9.28 -0.19
CA VAL A 82 14.28 8.41 -0.85
C VAL A 82 14.22 6.99 -0.27
N ALA A 83 14.13 6.83 1.05
CA ALA A 83 13.98 5.52 1.68
C ALA A 83 12.70 4.81 1.25
N LEU A 84 11.59 5.55 1.11
CA LEU A 84 10.31 5.05 0.62
C LEU A 84 10.45 4.55 -0.83
N LEU A 85 11.06 5.34 -1.71
CA LEU A 85 11.29 4.97 -3.12
C LEU A 85 12.19 3.74 -3.25
N LEU A 86 13.29 3.69 -2.50
CA LEU A 86 14.18 2.52 -2.49
C LEU A 86 13.45 1.27 -1.99
N SER A 87 12.63 1.41 -0.95
CA SER A 87 11.82 0.32 -0.40
C SER A 87 10.79 -0.18 -1.42
N TRP A 88 10.17 0.74 -2.15
CA TRP A 88 9.27 0.43 -3.27
C TRP A 88 10.00 -0.38 -4.35
N ILE A 89 11.13 0.14 -4.85
CA ILE A 89 11.93 -0.53 -5.89
C ILE A 89 12.34 -1.94 -5.45
N VAL A 90 12.88 -2.09 -4.23
CA VAL A 90 13.34 -3.39 -3.71
C VAL A 90 12.18 -4.38 -3.59
N ARG A 91 11.01 -3.92 -3.13
CA ARG A 91 9.81 -4.75 -3.02
C ARG A 91 9.36 -5.25 -4.39
N ASP A 92 9.24 -4.36 -5.36
CA ASP A 92 8.74 -4.71 -6.70
C ASP A 92 9.71 -5.63 -7.43
N MET A 93 11.02 -5.38 -7.29
CA MET A 93 12.06 -6.30 -7.74
C MET A 93 11.86 -7.69 -7.11
N GLY A 94 11.60 -7.75 -5.80
CA GLY A 94 11.23 -8.99 -5.09
C GLY A 94 10.08 -9.73 -5.75
N LEU A 95 8.95 -9.05 -5.95
CA LEU A 95 7.74 -9.65 -6.53
C LEU A 95 7.97 -10.14 -7.97
N TRP A 96 8.61 -9.34 -8.82
CA TRP A 96 8.79 -9.63 -10.24
C TRP A 96 9.92 -10.62 -10.55
N LEU A 97 10.99 -10.62 -9.76
CA LEU A 97 12.20 -11.40 -10.03
C LEU A 97 12.19 -12.78 -9.35
N ARG A 98 11.40 -12.96 -8.29
CA ARG A 98 11.30 -14.22 -7.53
C ARG A 98 11.12 -15.45 -8.41
N GLY A 99 10.21 -15.40 -9.38
CA GLY A 99 9.87 -16.53 -10.26
C GLY A 99 10.79 -16.72 -11.47
N ARG A 100 11.74 -15.81 -11.71
CA ARG A 100 12.52 -15.76 -12.97
C ARG A 100 13.65 -16.76 -13.08
N VAL A 101 14.23 -17.18 -11.94
CA VAL A 101 15.31 -18.17 -11.89
C VAL A 101 14.91 -19.31 -10.96
N PRO A 102 15.02 -20.57 -11.39
CA PRO A 102 14.72 -21.70 -10.52
C PRO A 102 15.78 -21.83 -9.42
N GLY A 103 15.34 -22.11 -8.19
CA GLY A 103 16.24 -22.41 -7.07
C GLY A 103 15.79 -21.77 -5.76
N TRP A 104 15.96 -22.50 -4.65
CA TRP A 104 15.51 -22.06 -3.33
C TRP A 104 16.28 -20.83 -2.80
N ARG A 105 17.56 -20.69 -3.14
CA ARG A 105 18.38 -19.52 -2.77
C ARG A 105 17.88 -18.24 -3.44
N TRP A 106 17.56 -18.32 -4.73
CA TRP A 106 17.02 -17.20 -5.50
C TRP A 106 15.64 -16.79 -4.98
N ALA A 107 14.74 -17.77 -4.84
CA ALA A 107 13.41 -17.52 -4.30
C ALA A 107 13.47 -16.92 -2.88
N GLY A 108 14.33 -17.47 -2.01
CA GLY A 108 14.51 -16.97 -0.65
C GLY A 108 15.09 -15.55 -0.58
N PHE A 109 16.02 -15.19 -1.47
CA PHE A 109 16.56 -13.84 -1.57
C PHE A 109 15.45 -12.83 -1.93
N TRP A 110 14.64 -13.12 -2.95
CA TRP A 110 13.56 -12.22 -3.37
C TRP A 110 12.34 -12.23 -2.44
N ASP A 111 12.09 -13.35 -1.73
CA ASP A 111 11.16 -13.37 -0.60
C ASP A 111 11.65 -12.39 0.49
N GLY A 112 12.95 -12.41 0.81
CA GLY A 112 13.57 -11.48 1.74
C GLY A 112 13.49 -10.02 1.28
N ALA A 113 13.77 -9.75 0.01
CA ALA A 113 13.64 -8.41 -0.59
C ALA A 113 12.19 -7.90 -0.54
N THR A 114 11.21 -8.75 -0.83
CA THR A 114 9.78 -8.42 -0.74
C THR A 114 9.41 -8.02 0.69
N VAL A 115 9.86 -8.79 1.69
CA VAL A 115 9.61 -8.50 3.11
C VAL A 115 10.29 -7.21 3.54
N ALA A 116 11.58 -7.06 3.26
CA ALA A 116 12.36 -5.88 3.64
C ALA A 116 11.81 -4.61 3.00
N GLY A 117 11.50 -4.64 1.69
CA GLY A 117 10.90 -3.51 0.98
C GLY A 117 9.50 -3.17 1.50
N SER A 118 8.68 -4.17 1.83
CA SER A 118 7.33 -3.92 2.40
C SER A 118 7.40 -3.31 3.81
N TRP A 119 8.32 -3.77 4.66
CA TRP A 119 8.58 -3.14 5.96
C TRP A 119 9.15 -1.73 5.80
N GLY A 120 10.08 -1.53 4.88
CA GLY A 120 10.65 -0.22 4.57
C GLY A 120 9.59 0.78 4.11
N LEU A 121 8.66 0.37 3.25
CA LEU A 121 7.51 1.18 2.85
C LEU A 121 6.61 1.53 4.03
N ALA A 122 6.20 0.52 4.81
CA ALA A 122 5.29 0.71 5.94
C ALA A 122 5.87 1.66 7.00
N LEU A 123 7.16 1.49 7.34
CA LEU A 123 7.86 2.35 8.28
C LEU A 123 8.08 3.76 7.70
N SER A 124 8.40 3.88 6.41
CA SER A 124 8.62 5.19 5.79
C SER A 124 7.33 6.01 5.79
N TRP A 125 6.21 5.40 5.41
CA TRP A 125 4.89 6.03 5.52
C TRP A 125 4.53 6.35 6.96
N GLY A 126 4.78 5.44 7.89
CA GLY A 126 4.52 5.66 9.31
C GLY A 126 5.29 6.85 9.88
N LEU A 127 6.58 6.99 9.54
CA LEU A 127 7.41 8.12 9.94
C LEU A 127 6.94 9.43 9.29
N LEU A 128 6.56 9.39 8.00
CA LEU A 128 6.09 10.57 7.26
C LEU A 128 4.79 11.07 7.87
N LEU A 129 3.84 10.16 8.13
CA LEU A 129 2.58 10.46 8.78
C LEU A 129 2.80 10.93 10.23
N SER A 130 3.80 10.41 10.94
CA SER A 130 4.14 10.91 12.29
C SER A 130 4.62 12.35 12.26
N HIS A 131 5.47 12.70 11.28
CA HIS A 131 5.90 14.07 11.09
C HIS A 131 4.73 14.98 10.72
N VAL A 132 3.91 14.61 9.73
CA VAL A 132 2.77 15.42 9.28
C VAL A 132 1.70 15.56 10.37
N LEU A 133 1.33 14.48 11.05
CA LEU A 133 0.20 14.47 11.99
C LEU A 133 0.56 15.05 13.36
N LEU A 134 1.77 14.77 13.83
CA LEU A 134 2.20 15.03 15.21
C LEU A 134 3.35 16.05 15.30
N GLY A 135 3.99 16.42 14.18
CA GLY A 135 5.13 17.33 14.18
C GLY A 135 6.41 16.73 14.77
N ILE A 136 6.50 15.40 14.91
CA ILE A 136 7.63 14.73 15.55
C ILE A 136 8.54 14.04 14.52
N GLN A 137 9.84 14.03 14.80
CA GLN A 137 10.87 13.40 13.96
C GLN A 137 11.88 12.64 14.82
N GLY A 138 12.75 11.86 14.17
CA GLY A 138 13.80 11.09 14.85
C GLY A 138 13.24 9.89 15.63
N PRO A 139 13.98 9.37 16.62
CA PRO A 139 13.64 8.11 17.28
C PRO A 139 12.24 8.07 17.93
N ILE A 140 11.73 9.21 18.41
CA ILE A 140 10.40 9.28 19.03
C ILE A 140 9.27 9.02 18.02
N ALA A 141 9.48 9.32 16.74
CA ALA A 141 8.52 9.05 15.67
C ALA A 141 8.39 7.55 15.36
N LEU A 142 9.31 6.71 15.85
CA LEU A 142 9.28 5.27 15.58
C LEU A 142 8.05 4.59 16.20
N LEU A 143 7.60 5.04 17.37
CA LEU A 143 6.44 4.45 18.02
C LEU A 143 5.15 4.61 17.19
N PRO A 144 4.73 5.83 16.80
CA PRO A 144 3.57 5.99 15.90
C PRO A 144 3.81 5.38 14.52
N ALA A 145 5.05 5.39 14.00
CA ALA A 145 5.35 4.69 12.75
C ALA A 145 5.11 3.18 12.85
N LEU A 146 5.47 2.55 13.97
CA LEU A 146 5.18 1.13 14.23
C LEU A 146 3.68 0.86 14.38
N VAL A 147 2.89 1.81 14.90
CA VAL A 147 1.42 1.70 14.94
C VAL A 147 0.86 1.70 13.52
N VAL A 148 1.31 2.59 12.64
CA VAL A 148 0.91 2.60 11.23
C VAL A 148 1.37 1.33 10.52
N ALA A 149 2.59 0.85 10.77
CA ALA A 149 3.09 -0.39 10.21
C ALA A 149 2.27 -1.61 10.69
N ALA A 150 1.90 -1.66 11.96
CA ALA A 150 0.99 -2.68 12.48
C ALA A 150 -0.38 -2.61 11.79
N LEU A 151 -0.90 -1.40 11.54
CA LEU A 151 -2.14 -1.24 10.80
C LEU A 151 -2.02 -1.76 9.36
N PHE A 152 -0.93 -1.49 8.64
CA PHE A 152 -0.67 -2.12 7.34
C PHE A 152 -0.59 -3.65 7.43
N ALA A 153 0.17 -4.18 8.39
CA ALA A 153 0.28 -5.63 8.58
C ALA A 153 -1.08 -6.29 8.86
N THR A 154 -1.90 -5.72 9.74
CA THR A 154 -3.25 -6.22 10.02
C THR A 154 -4.18 -6.10 8.82
N HIS A 155 -4.13 -4.99 8.08
CA HIS A 155 -4.89 -4.80 6.85
C HIS A 155 -4.51 -5.87 5.80
N GLY A 156 -3.21 -6.11 5.62
CA GLY A 156 -2.71 -7.15 4.73
C GLY A 156 -3.06 -8.56 5.14
N LEU A 157 -3.02 -8.91 6.43
CA LEU A 157 -3.51 -10.21 6.92
C LEU A 157 -4.99 -10.41 6.58
N THR A 158 -5.82 -9.40 6.75
CA THR A 158 -7.25 -9.49 6.40
C THR A 158 -7.48 -9.56 4.88
N PHE A 159 -6.68 -8.85 4.09
CA PHE A 159 -6.70 -8.99 2.63
C PHE A 159 -6.31 -10.41 2.20
N ALA A 160 -5.21 -10.94 2.74
CA ALA A 160 -4.79 -12.32 2.51
C ALA A 160 -5.89 -13.31 2.94
N ALA A 161 -6.56 -13.07 4.07
CA ALA A 161 -7.66 -13.88 4.54
C ALA A 161 -8.84 -13.89 3.56
N LEU A 162 -9.13 -12.80 2.85
CA LEU A 162 -10.17 -12.75 1.81
C LEU A 162 -9.79 -13.52 0.53
N ARG A 163 -8.49 -13.69 0.26
CA ARG A 163 -7.97 -14.20 -1.02
C ARG A 163 -7.43 -15.62 -0.97
N LEU A 164 -6.94 -16.09 0.17
CA LEU A 164 -6.29 -17.40 0.32
C LEU A 164 -7.31 -18.49 0.70
N ARG A 165 -6.88 -19.76 0.69
CA ARG A 165 -7.69 -20.93 1.08
C ARG A 165 -6.95 -21.81 2.10
N GLY A 166 -7.69 -22.75 2.68
CA GLY A 166 -7.15 -23.78 3.58
C GLY A 166 -6.28 -23.22 4.71
N VAL A 167 -5.12 -23.86 4.93
CA VAL A 167 -4.19 -23.50 6.00
C VAL A 167 -3.65 -22.07 5.89
N LEU A 168 -3.51 -21.52 4.68
CA LEU A 168 -3.03 -20.15 4.48
C LEU A 168 -4.08 -19.13 4.90
N ARG A 169 -5.36 -19.41 4.59
CA ARG A 169 -6.49 -18.62 5.07
C ARG A 169 -6.57 -18.66 6.60
N GLU A 170 -6.43 -19.83 7.21
CA GLU A 170 -6.49 -19.97 8.67
C GLU A 170 -5.41 -19.13 9.36
N ARG A 171 -4.18 -19.13 8.84
CA ARG A 171 -3.10 -18.26 9.34
C ARG A 171 -3.43 -16.78 9.14
N ALA A 172 -3.94 -16.40 7.97
CA ALA A 172 -4.29 -15.02 7.67
C ALA A 172 -5.47 -14.50 8.51
N ALA A 173 -6.43 -15.37 8.83
CA ALA A 173 -7.67 -15.04 9.55
C ALA A 173 -7.51 -14.97 11.08
N VAL A 174 -6.27 -15.00 11.60
CA VAL A 174 -5.98 -15.00 13.04
C VAL A 174 -6.61 -13.82 13.79
N LEU A 175 -6.79 -12.67 13.12
CA LEU A 175 -7.39 -11.45 13.69
C LEU A 175 -8.88 -11.29 13.41
N SER A 176 -9.41 -11.94 12.37
CA SER A 176 -10.75 -11.68 11.84
C SER A 176 -11.76 -12.78 12.17
N GLY A 177 -11.30 -14.01 12.40
CA GLY A 177 -12.12 -15.16 12.78
C GLY A 177 -13.18 -15.54 11.73
N GLY A 178 -12.97 -16.66 11.03
CA GLY A 178 -14.00 -17.29 10.17
C GLY A 178 -14.69 -16.35 9.19
N ALA A 179 -15.95 -15.98 9.46
CA ALA A 179 -16.79 -15.15 8.59
C ALA A 179 -16.54 -13.62 8.72
N GLY A 180 -15.72 -13.18 9.68
CA GLY A 180 -15.48 -11.76 9.98
C GLY A 180 -14.51 -11.04 9.03
N GLU A 181 -13.86 -11.75 8.11
CA GLU A 181 -12.78 -11.23 7.24
C GLU A 181 -13.15 -9.94 6.51
N GLY A 182 -14.33 -9.88 5.90
CA GLY A 182 -14.79 -8.69 5.17
C GLY A 182 -15.01 -7.49 6.08
N ARG A 183 -15.58 -7.72 7.27
CA ARG A 183 -15.78 -6.66 8.27
C ARG A 183 -14.44 -6.14 8.79
N THR A 184 -13.50 -7.02 9.12
CA THR A 184 -12.18 -6.60 9.61
C THR A 184 -11.38 -5.88 8.54
N TYR A 185 -11.46 -6.30 7.27
CA TYR A 185 -10.87 -5.58 6.15
C TYR A 185 -11.46 -4.17 6.00
N ALA A 186 -12.78 -4.03 6.07
CA ALA A 186 -13.44 -2.72 6.02
C ALA A 186 -13.06 -1.81 7.20
N LEU A 187 -12.94 -2.36 8.42
CA LEU A 187 -12.53 -1.60 9.60
C LEU A 187 -11.07 -1.13 9.52
N THR A 188 -10.16 -1.99 9.06
CA THR A 188 -8.74 -1.63 8.88
C THR A 188 -8.56 -0.65 7.71
N ALA A 189 -9.33 -0.79 6.63
CA ALA A 189 -9.40 0.21 5.55
C ALA A 189 -9.89 1.57 6.07
N ALA A 190 -10.97 1.59 6.85
CA ALA A 190 -11.49 2.81 7.45
C ALA A 190 -10.48 3.46 8.40
N ALA A 191 -9.73 2.67 9.17
CA ALA A 191 -8.67 3.17 10.04
C ALA A 191 -7.51 3.78 9.23
N LEU A 192 -7.07 3.14 8.14
CA LEU A 192 -6.03 3.69 7.24
C LEU A 192 -6.49 5.01 6.60
N ALA A 193 -7.73 5.05 6.12
CA ALA A 193 -8.33 6.26 5.57
C ALA A 193 -8.43 7.35 6.65
N ALA A 194 -8.83 7.02 7.88
CA ALA A 194 -8.91 7.97 8.99
C ALA A 194 -7.54 8.56 9.32
N VAL A 195 -6.48 7.75 9.38
CA VAL A 195 -5.10 8.26 9.58
C VAL A 195 -4.72 9.23 8.47
N GLY A 196 -4.99 8.89 7.21
CA GLY A 196 -4.72 9.78 6.07
C GLY A 196 -5.51 11.08 6.11
N VAL A 197 -6.79 11.03 6.48
CA VAL A 197 -7.64 12.23 6.66
C VAL A 197 -7.08 13.10 7.77
N LEU A 198 -6.78 12.53 8.94
CA LEU A 198 -6.24 13.27 10.08
C LEU A 198 -4.90 13.93 9.72
N ALA A 199 -4.03 13.25 8.98
CA ALA A 199 -2.79 13.83 8.48
C ALA A 199 -3.05 14.96 7.48
N GLY A 200 -3.96 14.75 6.52
CA GLY A 200 -4.34 15.77 5.53
C GLY A 200 -4.92 17.04 6.15
N LEU A 201 -5.67 16.93 7.25
CA LEU A 201 -6.20 18.08 8.00
C LEU A 201 -5.11 18.94 8.66
N ARG A 202 -3.87 18.43 8.78
CA ARG A 202 -2.72 19.18 9.30
C ARG A 202 -1.90 19.88 8.22
N LEU A 203 -2.11 19.54 6.95
CA LEU A 203 -1.32 20.08 5.85
C LEU A 203 -1.83 21.48 5.45
N PRO A 204 -0.93 22.41 5.08
CA PRO A 204 -1.29 23.70 4.51
C PRO A 204 -1.76 23.53 3.06
N LEU A 205 -2.99 23.04 2.88
CA LEU A 205 -3.55 22.70 1.57
C LEU A 205 -3.97 23.96 0.79
N HIS A 206 -3.02 24.59 0.10
CA HIS A 206 -3.24 25.73 -0.78
C HIS A 206 -3.11 25.30 -2.25
N PRO A 207 -4.22 25.18 -3.01
CA PRO A 207 -4.14 24.84 -4.42
C PRO A 207 -3.38 25.90 -5.23
N GLY A 208 -2.52 25.45 -6.14
CA GLY A 208 -1.82 26.30 -7.10
C GLY A 208 -2.70 26.75 -8.27
N THR A 209 -2.10 27.43 -9.24
CA THR A 209 -2.81 28.08 -10.35
C THR A 209 -3.21 27.13 -11.49
N ALA A 210 -2.64 25.92 -11.54
CA ALA A 210 -2.88 24.95 -12.62
C ALA A 210 -4.26 24.24 -12.53
N GLY A 211 -5.06 24.52 -11.50
CA GLY A 211 -6.34 23.84 -11.27
C GLY A 211 -7.31 23.93 -12.45
N SER A 212 -7.40 25.08 -13.11
CA SER A 212 -8.28 25.29 -14.26
C SER A 212 -7.98 24.37 -15.45
N LEU A 213 -6.71 23.99 -15.62
CA LEU A 213 -6.25 23.09 -16.67
C LEU A 213 -6.35 21.62 -16.25
N LEU A 214 -5.87 21.30 -15.04
CA LEU A 214 -5.67 19.93 -14.61
C LEU A 214 -6.95 19.28 -14.03
N VAL A 215 -7.78 20.03 -13.30
CA VAL A 215 -8.99 19.47 -12.66
C VAL A 215 -9.95 18.82 -13.67
N PRO A 216 -10.30 19.44 -14.82
CA PRO A 216 -11.19 18.81 -15.79
C PRO A 216 -10.63 17.49 -16.33
N VAL A 217 -9.34 17.45 -16.63
CA VAL A 217 -8.65 16.24 -17.12
C VAL A 217 -8.72 15.13 -16.08
N ILE A 218 -8.41 15.44 -14.82
CA ILE A 218 -8.42 14.47 -13.73
C ILE A 218 -9.83 13.94 -13.48
N LEU A 219 -10.86 14.78 -13.53
CA LEU A 219 -12.26 14.35 -13.38
C LEU A 219 -12.71 13.37 -14.46
N VAL A 220 -12.17 13.46 -15.68
CA VAL A 220 -12.41 12.48 -16.76
C VAL A 220 -11.66 11.16 -16.51
N LEU A 221 -10.46 11.23 -15.94
CA LEU A 221 -9.64 10.05 -15.67
C LEU A 221 -10.12 9.24 -14.45
N ILE A 222 -10.70 9.88 -13.44
CA ILE A 222 -11.16 9.22 -12.21
C ILE A 222 -12.13 8.05 -12.50
N PRO A 223 -13.22 8.23 -13.29
CA PRO A 223 -14.12 7.12 -13.60
C PRO A 223 -13.42 5.96 -14.33
N LEU A 224 -12.46 6.23 -15.20
CA LEU A 224 -11.71 5.20 -15.92
C LEU A 224 -10.83 4.39 -14.96
N LEU A 225 -10.13 5.07 -14.05
CA LEU A 225 -9.30 4.44 -13.03
C LEU A 225 -10.14 3.63 -12.04
N VAL A 226 -11.28 4.17 -11.59
CA VAL A 226 -12.23 3.45 -10.71
C VAL A 226 -12.83 2.23 -11.42
N ALA A 227 -13.21 2.35 -12.70
CA ALA A 227 -13.72 1.25 -13.48
C ALA A 227 -12.66 0.16 -13.68
N ALA A 228 -11.42 0.52 -13.99
CA ALA A 228 -10.30 -0.41 -14.10
C ALA A 228 -10.04 -1.13 -12.77
N GLN A 229 -9.98 -0.39 -11.65
CA GLN A 229 -9.82 -0.95 -10.32
C GLN A 229 -10.97 -1.92 -9.97
N GLY A 230 -12.22 -1.51 -10.21
CA GLY A 230 -13.40 -2.33 -9.99
C GLY A 230 -13.39 -3.60 -10.86
N TRP A 231 -12.95 -3.49 -12.11
CA TRP A 231 -12.83 -4.62 -13.03
C TRP A 231 -11.79 -5.63 -12.57
N VAL A 232 -10.61 -5.18 -12.10
CA VAL A 232 -9.59 -6.05 -11.48
C VAL A 232 -10.18 -6.76 -10.26
N TRP A 233 -10.82 -6.02 -9.35
CA TRP A 233 -11.44 -6.58 -8.15
C TRP A 233 -12.55 -7.59 -8.45
N TRP A 234 -13.33 -7.34 -9.48
CA TRP A 234 -14.37 -8.27 -9.93
C TRP A 234 -13.76 -9.51 -10.59
N THR A 235 -12.77 -9.36 -11.46
CA THR A 235 -12.12 -10.48 -12.19
C THR A 235 -11.42 -11.43 -11.23
N PHE A 236 -10.67 -10.90 -10.27
CA PHE A 236 -9.92 -11.66 -9.28
C PHE A 236 -10.65 -11.77 -7.93
N ARG A 237 -12.00 -11.71 -7.95
CA ARG A 237 -12.82 -11.77 -6.72
C ARG A 237 -12.73 -13.10 -5.98
N HIS A 238 -12.47 -14.18 -6.72
CA HIS A 238 -12.42 -15.52 -6.18
C HIS A 238 -11.07 -15.79 -5.51
N ARG A 239 -11.10 -16.62 -4.47
CA ARG A 239 -9.88 -17.03 -3.76
C ARG A 239 -8.96 -17.82 -4.68
N VAL A 240 -7.65 -17.64 -4.53
CA VAL A 240 -6.60 -18.31 -5.30
C VAL A 240 -6.78 -19.83 -5.23
N THR A 241 -6.68 -20.50 -6.37
CA THR A 241 -6.84 -21.97 -6.51
C THR A 241 -5.58 -22.69 -6.94
N GLY A 242 -4.47 -21.96 -7.17
CA GLY A 242 -3.20 -22.51 -7.62
C GLY A 242 -2.14 -21.43 -7.82
N PRO A 243 -0.89 -21.82 -8.12
CA PRO A 243 0.20 -20.87 -8.29
C PRO A 243 -0.06 -19.93 -9.48
N SER A 244 0.17 -18.63 -9.30
CA SER A 244 0.18 -17.68 -10.41
C SER A 244 1.49 -17.74 -11.19
N TYR A 245 1.53 -17.06 -12.33
CA TYR A 245 2.69 -16.88 -13.20
C TYR A 245 3.85 -16.07 -12.57
N LEU A 246 3.67 -15.55 -11.33
CA LEU A 246 4.75 -14.97 -10.51
C LEU A 246 5.34 -15.98 -9.50
#